data_AF-A0A133VKZ3-F1
#
_entry.id   AF-A0A133VKZ3-F1
#
_cell.length_a   1.000
_cell.length_b   1.000
_cell.length_c   1.000
_cell.angle_alpha   90.00
_cell.angle_beta   90.00
_cell.angle_gamma   90.00
#
_symmetry.space_group_name_H-M   'P 1'
#
loop_
_entity.id
_entity.type
_entity.pdbx_description
1 polymer ?
#
loop_
_entity_poly.entity_id
_entity_poly.type
_entity_poly.pdbx_seq_one_letter_code
_entity_poly.pdbx_strand_id
1 'polypeptide(L)'
;MVTSFFLAPQVSASRTSQNVENRVENVVILHTNDLHGHLLSEGKKGGSAYIASIVDNERDHHPGRVLLLDAGDIVDGAPIGDLFNGRSVVDVMNHIGYDAMTVGNHELGKYGRRDNRNVIPVENNYRKYLAVP
;
A
#
# COMPACT_ATOMS: atom_id res chain seq x y z
N MET A 1 50.70 -38.25 -46.83
CA MET A 1 50.38 -36.81 -46.64
C MET A 1 48.98 -36.74 -46.04
N VAL A 2 48.81 -35.95 -44.98
CA VAL A 2 47.94 -36.22 -43.82
C VAL A 2 46.49 -35.76 -44.03
N THR A 3 45.51 -36.62 -43.71
CA THR A 3 44.08 -36.28 -43.64
C THR A 3 43.76 -35.72 -42.27
N SER A 4 43.39 -34.45 -42.16
CA SER A 4 42.95 -33.85 -40.90
C SER A 4 41.49 -34.23 -40.61
N PHE A 5 41.27 -35.01 -39.56
CA PHE A 5 39.97 -35.17 -38.92
C PHE A 5 39.83 -34.10 -37.83
N PHE A 6 38.88 -33.18 -37.98
CA PHE A 6 38.48 -32.27 -36.91
C PHE A 6 37.37 -32.92 -36.10
N LEU A 7 37.66 -33.29 -34.84
CA LEU A 7 36.65 -33.71 -33.87
C LEU A 7 36.17 -32.45 -33.14
N ALA A 8 34.95 -31.98 -33.42
CA ALA A 8 34.35 -30.90 -32.64
C ALA A 8 34.00 -31.41 -31.22
N PRO A 9 34.25 -30.62 -30.15
CA PRO A 9 33.82 -31.01 -28.83
C PRO A 9 32.28 -30.94 -28.77
N GLN A 10 31.64 -32.05 -28.46
CA GLN A 10 30.23 -32.05 -28.09
C GLN A 10 30.13 -31.42 -26.70
N VAL A 11 29.87 -30.11 -26.65
CA VAL A 11 29.45 -29.46 -25.41
C VAL A 11 28.02 -29.94 -25.14
N SER A 12 27.90 -30.94 -24.27
CA SER A 12 26.61 -31.28 -23.68
C SER A 12 26.20 -30.09 -22.81
N ALA A 13 25.33 -29.24 -23.34
CA ALA A 13 24.63 -28.25 -22.55
C ALA A 13 23.76 -29.02 -21.55
N SER A 14 24.28 -29.21 -20.34
CA SER A 14 23.45 -29.56 -19.19
C SER A 14 22.43 -28.45 -19.03
N ARG A 15 21.25 -28.62 -19.63
CA ARG A 15 20.07 -27.86 -19.25
C ARG A 15 19.80 -28.26 -17.81
N THR A 16 20.30 -27.46 -16.87
CA THR A 16 19.76 -27.46 -15.52
C THR A 16 18.28 -27.15 -15.69
N SER A 17 17.44 -28.19 -15.65
CA SER A 17 16.01 -28.03 -15.49
C SER A 17 15.83 -27.29 -14.18
N GLN A 18 15.68 -25.97 -14.26
CA GLN A 18 15.19 -25.17 -13.16
C GLN A 18 13.78 -25.72 -12.90
N ASN A 19 13.68 -26.65 -11.96
CA ASN A 19 12.40 -27.03 -11.38
C ASN A 19 11.87 -25.74 -10.73
N VAL A 20 11.03 -25.03 -11.46
CA VAL A 20 10.22 -23.96 -10.90
C VAL A 20 9.23 -24.68 -10.00
N GLU A 21 9.61 -24.88 -8.73
CA GLU A 21 8.63 -25.22 -7.70
C GLU A 21 7.57 -24.12 -7.74
N ASN A 22 6.34 -24.48 -8.10
CA ASN A 22 5.19 -23.60 -7.95
C ASN A 22 4.99 -23.36 -6.45
N ARG A 23 5.66 -22.33 -5.93
CA ARG A 23 5.48 -21.87 -4.55
C ARG A 23 4.19 -21.07 -4.48
N VAL A 24 3.22 -21.63 -3.78
CA VAL A 24 1.98 -20.94 -3.43
C VAL A 24 2.26 -20.11 -2.18
N GLU A 25 2.29 -18.80 -2.35
CA GLU A 25 2.41 -17.84 -1.25
C GLU A 25 1.04 -17.22 -0.96
N ASN A 26 0.67 -17.17 0.32
CA ASN A 26 -0.57 -16.52 0.77
C ASN A 26 -0.29 -15.06 1.12
N VAL A 27 -1.12 -14.16 0.61
CA VAL A 27 -1.09 -12.72 0.93
C VAL A 27 -2.42 -12.35 1.59
N VAL A 28 -2.36 -11.58 2.67
CA VAL A 28 -3.53 -11.03 3.36
C VAL A 28 -3.77 -9.62 2.83
N ILE A 29 -4.98 -9.37 2.34
CA ILE A 29 -5.40 -8.05 1.88
C ILE A 29 -6.40 -7.50 2.88
N LEU A 30 -6.02 -6.43 3.57
CA LEU A 30 -6.89 -5.63 4.40
C LEU A 30 -7.27 -4.37 3.61
N HIS A 31 -8.53 -3.95 3.72
CA HIS A 31 -8.94 -2.73 3.07
C HIS A 31 -9.97 -1.94 3.85
N THR A 32 -9.96 -0.62 3.66
CA THR A 32 -11.03 0.30 4.04
C THR A 32 -11.53 1.07 2.82
N ASN A 33 -12.64 1.78 3.00
CA ASN A 33 -13.23 2.68 2.02
C ASN A 33 -14.05 3.72 2.79
N ASP A 34 -14.26 4.89 2.19
CA ASP A 34 -15.26 5.87 2.62
C ASP A 34 -15.08 6.28 4.10
N LEU A 35 -13.83 6.49 4.53
CA LEU A 35 -13.56 6.89 5.92
C LEU A 35 -14.22 8.23 6.25
N HIS A 36 -14.35 9.14 5.27
CA HIS A 36 -15.00 10.44 5.44
C HIS A 36 -14.55 11.19 6.72
N GLY A 37 -13.28 11.07 7.09
CA GLY A 37 -12.69 11.69 8.27
C GLY A 37 -13.03 11.05 9.62
N HIS A 38 -13.75 9.92 9.68
CA HIS A 38 -14.15 9.25 10.92
C HIS A 38 -12.98 8.52 11.60
N LEU A 39 -12.07 9.29 12.19
CA LEU A 39 -10.91 8.77 12.91
C LEU A 39 -11.26 8.30 14.32
N LEU A 40 -12.32 8.85 14.92
CA LEU A 40 -12.76 8.50 16.27
C LEU A 40 -13.82 7.40 16.21
N SER A 41 -13.85 6.55 17.24
CA SER A 41 -14.85 5.50 17.35
C SER A 41 -16.22 6.08 17.65
N GLU A 42 -17.25 5.56 16.98
CA GLU A 42 -18.64 5.85 17.29
C GLU A 42 -19.17 4.82 18.29
N GLY A 43 -19.02 5.13 19.57
CA GLY A 43 -19.28 4.18 20.65
C GLY A 43 -18.28 3.03 20.63
N LYS A 44 -18.75 1.82 20.26
CA LYS A 44 -17.90 0.60 20.18
C LYS A 44 -17.60 0.19 18.74
N LYS A 45 -17.82 1.06 17.76
CA LYS A 45 -17.66 0.76 16.34
C LYS A 45 -16.60 1.66 15.71
N GLY A 46 -15.71 1.04 14.93
CA GLY A 46 -14.75 1.74 14.09
C GLY A 46 -13.73 2.56 14.87
N GLY A 47 -13.23 3.60 14.20
CA GLY A 47 -12.13 4.44 14.68
C GLY A 47 -10.76 3.89 14.29
N SER A 48 -9.82 4.80 14.11
CA SER A 48 -8.46 4.52 13.63
C SER A 48 -7.69 3.60 14.58
N ALA A 49 -7.90 3.73 15.89
CA ALA A 49 -7.28 2.85 16.89
C ALA A 49 -7.75 1.38 16.75
N TYR A 50 -9.02 1.17 16.42
CA TYR A 50 -9.55 -0.16 16.18
C TYR A 50 -8.97 -0.76 14.89
N ILE A 51 -8.92 0.04 13.81
CA ILE A 51 -8.29 -0.37 12.55
C ILE A 51 -6.82 -0.74 12.78
N ALA A 52 -6.06 0.11 13.48
CA ALA A 52 -4.66 -0.14 13.83
C ALA A 52 -4.49 -1.48 14.57
N SER A 53 -5.34 -1.75 15.56
CA SER A 53 -5.26 -3.00 16.32
C SER A 53 -5.47 -4.25 15.46
N ILE A 54 -6.37 -4.19 14.46
CA ILE A 54 -6.58 -5.28 13.51
C ILE A 54 -5.34 -5.43 12.61
N VAL A 55 -4.85 -4.32 12.07
CA VAL A 55 -3.68 -4.32 11.17
C VAL A 55 -2.44 -4.89 11.86
N ASP A 56 -2.17 -4.48 13.10
CA ASP A 56 -1.05 -4.97 13.89
C ASP A 56 -1.21 -6.47 14.16
N ASN A 57 -2.40 -6.91 14.58
CA ASN A 57 -2.69 -8.32 14.79
C ASN A 57 -2.44 -9.15 13.52
N GLU A 58 -2.92 -8.72 12.36
CA GLU A 58 -2.72 -9.45 11.11
C GLU A 58 -1.25 -9.45 10.68
N ARG A 59 -0.52 -8.35 10.90
CA ARG A 59 0.92 -8.28 10.61
C ARG A 59 1.74 -9.20 11.50
N ASP A 60 1.35 -9.36 12.77
CA ASP A 60 1.99 -10.30 13.70
C ASP A 60 1.76 -11.75 13.28
N HIS A 61 0.55 -12.10 12.81
CA HIS A 61 0.23 -13.46 12.32
C HIS A 61 0.79 -13.75 10.92
N HIS A 62 0.95 -12.73 10.08
CA HIS A 62 1.35 -12.83 8.68
C HIS A 62 2.52 -11.90 8.32
N PRO A 63 3.69 -12.07 8.97
CA PRO A 63 4.82 -11.15 8.82
C PRO A 63 5.26 -11.02 7.36
N GLY A 64 5.33 -9.78 6.87
CA GLY A 64 5.74 -9.44 5.52
C GLY A 64 4.74 -9.80 4.42
N ARG A 65 3.52 -10.23 4.76
CA ARG A 65 2.52 -10.71 3.78
C ARG A 65 1.15 -10.03 3.92
N VAL A 66 1.10 -8.88 4.59
CA VAL A 66 -0.11 -8.07 4.72
C VAL A 66 0.00 -6.83 3.83
N LEU A 67 -1.01 -6.59 3.02
CA LEU A 67 -1.22 -5.34 2.29
C LEU A 67 -2.44 -4.62 2.87
N LEU A 68 -2.27 -3.36 3.27
CA LEU A 68 -3.34 -2.50 3.75
C LEU A 68 -3.66 -1.42 2.72
N LEU A 69 -4.89 -1.43 2.22
CA LEU A 69 -5.33 -0.59 1.09
C LEU A 69 -6.54 0.27 1.47
N ASP A 70 -6.70 1.42 0.81
CA ASP A 70 -7.92 2.22 0.94
C ASP A 70 -8.54 2.53 -0.44
N ALA A 71 -9.88 2.51 -0.52
CA ALA A 71 -10.60 2.72 -1.77
C ALA A 71 -11.00 4.19 -2.06
N GLY A 72 -10.60 5.16 -1.23
CA GLY A 72 -10.87 6.58 -1.41
C GLY A 72 -11.98 7.13 -0.51
N ASP A 73 -12.34 8.39 -0.74
CA ASP A 73 -13.31 9.18 0.05
C ASP A 73 -12.96 9.25 1.55
N ILE A 74 -11.73 9.67 1.85
CA ILE A 74 -11.16 9.61 3.19
C ILE A 74 -11.41 10.86 4.04
N VAL A 75 -11.75 12.01 3.44
CA VAL A 75 -11.72 13.31 4.17
C VAL A 75 -13.10 13.90 4.51
N ASP A 76 -14.04 13.90 3.56
CA ASP A 76 -15.19 14.81 3.56
C ASP A 76 -16.41 14.29 4.36
N GLY A 77 -16.39 14.43 5.68
CA GLY A 77 -17.57 14.10 6.50
C GLY A 77 -17.45 14.49 7.97
N ALA A 78 -16.35 14.11 8.61
CA ALA A 78 -16.10 14.44 10.01
C ALA A 78 -15.31 15.76 10.14
N PRO A 79 -15.59 16.59 11.17
CA PRO A 79 -14.89 17.87 11.38
C PRO A 79 -13.37 17.74 11.44
N ILE A 80 -12.84 16.62 11.96
CA ILE A 80 -11.40 16.42 12.06
C ILE A 80 -10.74 16.26 10.69
N GLY A 81 -11.42 15.73 9.69
CA GLY A 81 -10.92 15.69 8.31
C GLY A 81 -10.96 17.08 7.69
N ASP A 82 -12.11 17.75 7.81
CA ASP A 82 -12.36 19.03 7.15
C ASP A 82 -11.55 20.21 7.69
N LEU A 83 -11.43 20.34 9.02
CA LEU A 83 -10.69 21.45 9.66
C LEU A 83 -9.21 21.48 9.28
N PHE A 84 -8.66 20.33 8.90
CA PHE A 84 -7.25 20.17 8.57
C PHE A 84 -7.03 19.85 7.09
N ASN A 85 -8.02 20.09 6.23
CA ASN A 85 -7.99 19.81 4.79
C ASN A 85 -7.50 18.38 4.47
N GLY A 86 -7.91 17.39 5.27
CA GLY A 86 -7.54 15.99 5.12
C GLY A 86 -6.17 15.59 5.65
N ARG A 87 -5.34 16.54 6.09
CA ARG A 87 -3.98 16.24 6.58
C ARG A 87 -4.00 15.34 7.83
N SER A 88 -4.94 15.58 8.73
CA SER A 88 -5.17 14.76 9.93
C SER A 88 -5.45 13.29 9.59
N VAL A 89 -6.27 13.05 8.56
CA VAL A 89 -6.63 11.71 8.09
C VAL A 89 -5.42 11.02 7.50
N VAL A 90 -4.69 11.72 6.62
CA VAL A 90 -3.46 11.20 6.01
C VAL A 90 -2.39 10.89 7.05
N ASP A 91 -2.20 11.76 8.04
CA ASP A 91 -1.22 11.54 9.11
C ASP A 91 -1.55 10.26 9.92
N VAL A 92 -2.83 10.04 10.22
CA VAL A 92 -3.29 8.82 10.91
C VAL A 92 -3.14 7.59 10.03
N MET A 93 -3.55 7.63 8.75
CA MET A 93 -3.36 6.51 7.82
C MET A 93 -1.88 6.16 7.63
N ASN A 94 -1.00 7.16 7.60
CA ASN A 94 0.46 6.94 7.56
C ASN A 94 0.97 6.26 8.84
N HIS A 95 0.41 6.59 10.02
CA HIS A 95 0.79 5.95 11.28
C HIS A 95 0.31 4.48 11.36
N ILE A 96 -0.87 4.17 10.82
CA ILE A 96 -1.36 2.78 10.69
C ILE A 96 -0.52 2.01 9.65
N GLY A 97 0.02 2.73 8.67
CA GLY A 97 0.88 2.19 7.62
C GLY A 97 0.09 1.62 6.46
N TYR A 98 -0.84 2.40 5.89
CA TYR A 98 -1.48 2.06 4.61
C TYR A 98 -0.43 2.00 3.49
N ASP A 99 -0.53 1.00 2.63
CA ASP A 99 0.40 0.76 1.53
C ASP A 99 0.02 1.57 0.28
N ALA A 100 -1.29 1.71 0.01
CA ALA A 100 -1.81 2.52 -1.09
C ALA A 100 -3.27 2.92 -0.86
N MET A 101 -3.71 3.97 -1.58
CA MET A 101 -5.12 4.30 -1.71
C MET A 101 -5.48 4.66 -3.15
N THR A 102 -6.74 4.49 -3.52
CA THR A 102 -7.31 5.14 -4.70
C THR A 102 -7.87 6.53 -4.37
N VAL A 103 -8.06 7.34 -5.40
CA VAL A 103 -8.67 8.68 -5.27
C VAL A 103 -10.19 8.55 -5.44
N GLY A 104 -10.97 9.04 -4.49
CA GLY A 104 -12.43 9.10 -4.55
C GLY A 104 -12.95 10.42 -5.13
N ASN A 105 -14.28 10.56 -5.22
CA ASN A 105 -14.89 11.78 -5.76
C ASN A 105 -14.76 12.97 -4.82
N HIS A 106 -14.72 12.75 -3.49
CA HIS A 106 -14.55 13.82 -2.51
C HIS A 106 -13.14 14.40 -2.56
N GLU A 107 -12.13 13.56 -2.84
CA GLU A 107 -10.75 14.02 -3.07
C GLU A 107 -10.63 14.90 -4.31
N LEU A 108 -11.39 14.66 -5.39
CA LEU A 108 -11.35 15.46 -6.61
C LEU A 108 -12.23 16.72 -6.56
N GLY A 109 -13.33 16.69 -5.80
CA GLY A 109 -14.31 17.77 -5.77
C GLY A 109 -13.94 18.93 -4.85
N LYS A 110 -13.94 18.67 -3.53
CA LYS A 110 -13.66 19.65 -2.47
C LYS A 110 -12.17 19.91 -2.30
N TYR A 111 -11.37 18.89 -2.61
CA TYR A 111 -9.95 18.82 -2.31
C TYR A 111 -9.05 18.91 -3.58
N GLY A 112 -9.55 18.53 -4.76
CA GLY A 112 -8.76 18.45 -5.99
C GLY A 112 -8.69 19.74 -6.82
N ARG A 113 -9.20 20.87 -6.33
CA ARG A 113 -9.20 22.14 -7.08
C ARG A 113 -7.83 22.81 -7.01
N ARG A 114 -7.29 23.17 -8.18
CA ARG A 114 -5.95 23.76 -8.39
C ARG A 114 -5.65 25.04 -7.58
N ASP A 115 -6.64 25.68 -6.95
CA ASP A 115 -6.42 26.87 -6.11
C ASP A 115 -6.08 26.54 -4.65
N ASN A 116 -6.31 25.30 -4.21
CA ASN A 116 -6.16 24.90 -2.82
C ASN A 116 -4.81 24.20 -2.60
N ARG A 117 -3.72 24.98 -2.64
CA ARG A 117 -2.32 24.52 -2.43
C ARG A 117 -2.04 23.88 -1.06
N ASN A 118 -3.04 23.80 -0.18
CA ASN A 118 -2.97 23.19 1.15
C ASN A 118 -3.67 21.83 1.23
N VAL A 119 -4.20 21.34 0.12
CA VAL A 119 -4.85 20.03 0.06
C VAL A 119 -3.85 18.96 -0.33
N ILE A 120 -4.02 17.77 0.26
CA ILE A 120 -3.26 16.54 0.00
C ILE A 120 -2.77 16.52 -1.46
N PRO A 121 -1.49 16.81 -1.71
CA PRO A 121 -0.93 16.63 -3.02
C PRO A 121 -1.03 15.15 -3.35
N VAL A 122 -1.74 14.81 -4.41
CA VAL A 122 -1.79 13.45 -5.00
C VAL A 122 -0.39 12.94 -5.41
N GLU A 123 0.62 13.82 -5.36
CA GLU A 123 2.04 13.54 -5.58
C GLU A 123 2.83 13.18 -4.31
N ASN A 124 2.23 13.24 -3.11
CA ASN A 124 2.95 12.85 -1.91
C ASN A 124 2.97 11.33 -1.80
N ASN A 125 4.14 10.75 -2.06
CA ASN A 125 4.55 9.45 -1.52
C ASN A 125 3.94 9.29 -0.11
N TYR A 126 3.07 8.30 0.10
CA TYR A 126 2.58 7.81 1.41
C TYR A 126 3.71 7.25 2.30
N ARG A 127 4.95 7.67 2.02
CA ARG A 127 6.23 7.34 2.65
C ARG A 127 7.07 8.60 2.91
N LYS A 128 6.48 9.79 2.97
CA LYS A 128 7.21 11.05 3.29
C LYS A 128 7.60 11.20 4.77
N TYR A 129 7.98 10.08 5.41
CA TYR A 129 8.78 9.99 6.65
C TYR A 129 9.87 8.90 6.55
N LEU A 130 10.16 8.35 5.36
CA LEU A 130 11.37 7.56 5.11
C LEU A 130 12.52 8.48 4.70
N ALA A 131 13.12 9.14 5.68
CA ALA A 131 14.52 9.59 5.74
C ALA A 131 14.63 10.75 6.73
N VAL A 132 14.78 10.42 8.01
CA VAL A 132 15.63 11.17 8.92
C VAL A 132 16.72 10.17 9.35
N PRO A 133 18.03 10.49 9.29
CA PRO A 133 19.07 9.61 9.80
C PRO A 133 18.84 9.25 11.28
#